data_AF-A0A3S1FCL8-F1
#
_entry.id   AF-A0A3S1FCL8-F1
#
_cell.length_a   1.000
_cell.length_b   1.000
_cell.length_c   1.000
_cell.angle_alpha   90.00
_cell.angle_beta   90.00
_cell.angle_gamma   90.00
#
_symmetry.space_group_name_H-M   'P 1'
#
loop_
_entity.id
_entity.type
_entity.pdbx_description
1 polymer ?
#
loop_
_entity_poly.entity_id
_entity_poly.type
_entity_poly.pdbx_seq_one_letter_code
_entity_poly.pdbx_strand_id
1 'polypeptide(L)'
;GQLRPNGQDIDYAGSFTDLEIDPGAIDGRVLPPLDGSGDVTLKNGVALIKTQPKSLRGQAVDIGKLDLSSETARVTVSGPVSVDADGLIDADLTIRLSDPKAVAAILGKAIPEQKSQIKTGFAGLALLGNEPSMPLKIVKGKASLGFIPLGRIKPVD
;
A
#
# COMPACT_ATOMS: atom_id res chain seq x y z
N GLY A 1 8.77 -14.45 -7.77
CA GLY A 1 7.57 -14.68 -6.94
C GLY A 1 7.09 -16.12 -7.08
N GLN A 2 6.26 -16.58 -6.14
CA GLN A 2 5.66 -17.90 -6.10
C GLN A 2 4.15 -17.77 -5.99
N LEU A 3 3.41 -18.53 -6.80
CA LEU A 3 1.96 -18.69 -6.70
C LEU A 3 1.64 -20.08 -6.18
N ARG A 4 0.70 -20.18 -5.24
CA ARG A 4 0.27 -21.46 -4.67
C ARG A 4 -1.24 -21.46 -4.44
N PRO A 5 -1.98 -22.49 -4.92
CA PRO A 5 -3.37 -22.69 -4.53
C PRO A 5 -3.51 -22.91 -3.02
N ASN A 6 -4.54 -22.33 -2.42
CA ASN A 6 -4.89 -22.49 -1.02
C ASN A 6 -6.41 -22.71 -0.90
N GLY A 7 -6.85 -23.95 -1.08
CA GLY A 7 -8.27 -24.24 -1.23
C GLY A 7 -8.85 -23.59 -2.49
N GLN A 8 -9.84 -22.71 -2.32
CA GLN A 8 -10.40 -21.91 -3.43
C GLN A 8 -9.62 -20.61 -3.69
N ASP A 9 -8.75 -20.23 -2.76
CA ASP A 9 -7.95 -19.02 -2.80
C ASP A 9 -6.59 -19.27 -3.49
N ILE A 10 -5.86 -18.19 -3.74
CA ILE A 10 -4.49 -18.25 -4.25
C ILE A 10 -3.59 -17.38 -3.39
N ASP A 11 -2.52 -17.98 -2.87
CA ASP A 11 -1.44 -17.27 -2.22
C ASP A 11 -0.42 -16.83 -3.28
N TYR A 12 0.04 -15.59 -3.19
CA TYR A 12 1.17 -15.06 -3.93
C TYR A 12 2.21 -14.52 -2.96
N ALA A 13 3.48 -14.86 -3.17
CA ALA A 13 4.61 -14.25 -2.48
C ALA A 13 5.64 -13.76 -3.49
N GLY A 14 6.24 -12.60 -3.25
CA GLY A 14 7.20 -12.01 -4.18
C GLY A 14 8.14 -11.01 -3.52
N SER A 15 9.20 -10.68 -4.24
CA SER A 15 10.12 -9.62 -3.87
C SER A 15 10.79 -9.03 -5.11
N PHE A 16 11.29 -7.81 -4.95
CA PHE A 16 12.14 -7.10 -5.89
C PHE A 16 13.17 -6.30 -5.10
N THR A 17 14.28 -5.96 -5.76
CA THR A 17 15.33 -5.12 -5.21
C THR A 17 15.73 -4.10 -6.25
N ASP A 18 16.18 -2.93 -5.80
CA ASP A 18 16.71 -1.87 -6.67
C ASP A 18 15.72 -1.47 -7.78
N LEU A 19 14.43 -1.37 -7.43
CA LEU A 19 13.41 -0.91 -8.37
C LEU A 19 13.52 0.60 -8.56
N GLU A 20 13.93 1.00 -9.75
CA GLU A 20 13.87 2.38 -10.22
C GLU A 20 12.51 2.66 -10.87
N ILE A 21 11.86 3.75 -10.45
CA ILE A 21 10.61 4.21 -11.06
C ILE A 21 10.95 5.34 -12.03
N ASP A 22 10.65 5.15 -13.30
CA ASP A 22 10.77 6.19 -14.32
C ASP A 22 9.94 7.41 -13.89
N PRO A 23 10.55 8.61 -13.77
CA PRO A 23 9.83 9.82 -13.43
C PRO A 23 8.62 10.08 -14.34
N GLY A 24 8.69 9.71 -15.63
CA GLY A 24 7.59 9.83 -16.57
C GLY A 24 6.34 9.03 -16.19
N ALA A 25 6.48 7.96 -15.40
CA ALA A 25 5.36 7.15 -14.89
C ALA A 25 4.65 7.79 -13.70
N ILE A 26 5.25 8.80 -13.06
CA ILE A 26 4.76 9.43 -11.82
C ILE A 26 4.72 10.96 -11.91
N ASP A 27 4.39 11.50 -13.09
CA ASP A 27 4.30 12.94 -13.40
C ASP A 27 5.60 13.74 -13.13
N GLY A 28 6.74 13.15 -13.45
CA GLY A 28 8.06 13.76 -13.26
C GLY A 28 8.56 13.72 -11.81
N ARG A 29 7.84 13.06 -10.90
CA ARG A 29 8.29 12.87 -9.51
C ARG A 29 9.48 11.91 -9.50
N VAL A 30 10.38 12.10 -8.53
CA VAL A 30 11.57 11.25 -8.39
C VAL A 30 11.49 10.50 -7.07
N LEU A 31 11.66 9.18 -7.15
CA LEU A 31 11.77 8.30 -6.00
C LEU A 31 13.16 7.66 -5.98
N PRO A 32 13.74 7.42 -4.79
CA PRO A 32 14.96 6.63 -4.68
C PRO A 32 14.69 5.18 -5.10
N PRO A 33 15.73 4.37 -5.37
CA PRO A 33 15.57 2.94 -5.59
C PRO A 33 14.83 2.27 -4.42
N LEU A 34 13.92 1.37 -4.76
CA LEU A 34 13.03 0.71 -3.81
C LEU A 34 13.31 -0.79 -3.76
N ASP A 35 13.37 -1.33 -2.55
CA ASP A 35 13.29 -2.77 -2.30
C ASP A 35 11.89 -3.10 -1.79
N GLY A 36 11.35 -4.23 -2.22
CA GLY A 36 10.02 -4.64 -1.81
C GLY A 36 9.88 -6.13 -1.67
N SER A 37 9.03 -6.55 -0.75
CA SER A 37 8.66 -7.95 -0.58
C SER A 37 7.27 -8.07 0.00
N GLY A 38 6.64 -9.21 -0.21
CA GLY A 38 5.39 -9.47 0.47
C GLY A 38 4.65 -10.70 0.01
N ASP A 39 3.55 -10.94 0.71
CA ASP A 39 2.64 -12.02 0.50
C ASP A 39 1.19 -11.55 0.62
N VAL A 40 0.34 -12.10 -0.25
CA VAL A 40 -1.08 -11.81 -0.33
C VAL A 40 -1.86 -13.08 -0.65
N THR A 41 -3.09 -13.16 -0.16
CA THR A 41 -4.05 -14.22 -0.50
C THR A 41 -5.23 -13.62 -1.24
N LEU A 42 -5.37 -13.97 -2.53
CA LEU A 42 -6.51 -13.60 -3.36
C LEU A 42 -7.67 -14.56 -3.13
N LYS A 43 -8.80 -14.02 -2.66
CA LYS A 43 -10.01 -14.81 -2.39
C LYS A 43 -10.61 -15.34 -3.68
N ASN A 44 -11.06 -16.59 -3.65
CA ASN A 44 -11.62 -17.29 -4.81
C ASN A 44 -10.68 -17.31 -6.04
N GLY A 45 -9.36 -17.12 -5.83
CA GLY A 45 -8.38 -16.96 -6.90
C GLY A 45 -8.36 -18.10 -7.93
N VAL A 46 -8.67 -19.34 -7.52
CA VAL A 46 -8.71 -20.48 -8.43
C VAL A 46 -9.79 -20.32 -9.50
N ALA A 47 -10.94 -19.72 -9.15
CA ALA A 47 -11.98 -19.40 -10.11
C ALA A 47 -11.59 -18.21 -11.01
N LEU A 48 -10.84 -17.24 -10.48
CA LEU A 48 -10.39 -16.06 -11.21
C LEU A 48 -9.36 -16.38 -12.28
N ILE A 49 -8.45 -17.33 -12.03
CA ILE A 49 -7.50 -17.80 -13.06
C ILE A 49 -8.24 -18.39 -14.27
N LYS A 50 -9.36 -19.08 -14.03
CA LYS A 50 -10.17 -19.69 -15.10
C LYS A 50 -10.99 -18.68 -15.87
N THR A 51 -11.58 -17.71 -15.15
CA THR A 51 -12.49 -16.72 -15.73
C THR A 51 -11.76 -15.52 -16.33
N GLN A 52 -10.52 -15.28 -15.92
CA GLN A 52 -9.67 -14.16 -16.34
C GLN A 52 -10.47 -12.84 -16.38
N PRO A 53 -11.07 -12.43 -15.25
CA PRO A 53 -11.89 -11.24 -15.22
C PRO A 53 -11.05 -10.03 -15.61
N LYS A 54 -11.63 -9.14 -16.40
CA LYS A 54 -11.00 -7.87 -16.81
C LYS A 54 -11.12 -6.78 -15.74
N SER A 55 -11.58 -7.16 -14.55
CA SER A 55 -12.04 -6.26 -13.50
C SER A 55 -11.71 -6.82 -12.11
N LEU A 56 -11.25 -5.95 -11.23
CA LEU A 56 -11.08 -6.13 -9.79
C LEU A 56 -12.39 -6.00 -9.00
N ARG A 57 -13.51 -5.63 -9.63
CA ARG A 57 -14.82 -5.51 -8.96
C ARG A 57 -15.27 -6.86 -8.38
N GLY A 58 -15.77 -6.81 -7.15
CA GLY A 58 -16.19 -7.99 -6.41
C GLY A 58 -15.05 -8.86 -5.89
N GLN A 59 -13.78 -8.43 -6.05
CA GLN A 59 -12.62 -9.17 -5.58
C GLN A 59 -12.22 -8.76 -4.17
N ALA A 60 -11.62 -9.71 -3.45
CA ALA A 60 -11.08 -9.48 -2.12
C ALA A 60 -9.69 -10.12 -2.00
N VAL A 61 -8.81 -9.43 -1.27
CA VAL A 61 -7.42 -9.82 -1.05
C VAL A 61 -7.10 -9.63 0.44
N ASP A 62 -6.52 -10.66 1.06
CA ASP A 62 -5.90 -10.53 2.37
C ASP A 62 -4.42 -10.26 2.18
N ILE A 63 -3.94 -9.12 2.66
CA ILE A 63 -2.51 -8.81 2.66
C ILE A 63 -1.91 -9.37 3.95
N GLY A 64 -1.07 -10.40 3.83
CA GLY A 64 -0.31 -10.92 4.97
C GLY A 64 0.76 -9.92 5.38
N LYS A 65 1.62 -9.55 4.42
CA LYS A 65 2.61 -8.47 4.58
C LYS A 65 2.98 -7.90 3.23
N LEU A 66 2.99 -6.58 3.09
CA LEU A 66 3.71 -5.85 2.04
C LEU A 66 4.75 -4.97 2.70
N ASP A 67 6.02 -5.16 2.37
CA ASP A 67 7.16 -4.40 2.85
C ASP A 67 7.75 -3.61 1.69
N LEU A 68 7.97 -2.32 1.90
CA LEU A 68 8.65 -1.44 0.97
C LEU A 68 9.71 -0.67 1.75
N SER A 69 10.94 -0.66 1.26
CA SER A 69 12.03 0.07 1.90
C SER A 69 12.95 0.78 0.91
N SER A 70 13.60 1.83 1.41
CA SER A 70 14.66 2.56 0.73
C SER A 70 15.58 3.16 1.78
N GLU A 71 16.87 2.81 1.74
CA GLU A 71 17.84 3.17 2.79
C GLU A 71 17.32 2.78 4.20
N THR A 72 17.11 3.75 5.09
CA THR A 72 16.56 3.52 6.44
C THR A 72 15.03 3.58 6.50
N ALA A 73 14.38 4.11 5.46
CA ALA A 73 12.94 4.23 5.39
C ALA A 73 12.30 2.86 5.10
N ARG A 74 11.35 2.43 5.93
CA ARG A 74 10.54 1.24 5.67
C ARG A 74 9.07 1.51 5.96
N VAL A 75 8.21 0.95 5.12
CA VAL A 75 6.77 0.92 5.28
C VAL A 75 6.30 -0.52 5.14
N THR A 76 5.57 -1.01 6.13
CA THR A 76 4.91 -2.30 6.08
C THR A 76 3.40 -2.11 6.13
N VAL A 77 2.66 -2.83 5.28
CA VAL A 77 1.20 -2.83 5.24
C VAL A 77 0.68 -4.25 5.38
N SER A 78 -0.38 -4.45 6.15
CA SER A 78 -1.10 -5.72 6.25
C SER A 78 -2.59 -5.49 6.49
N GLY A 79 -3.41 -6.49 6.16
CA GLY A 79 -4.85 -6.48 6.41
C GLY A 79 -5.70 -6.74 5.15
N PRO A 80 -7.02 -6.91 5.33
CA PRO A 80 -7.95 -7.18 4.24
C PRO A 80 -8.23 -5.94 3.38
N VAL A 81 -8.41 -6.19 2.09
CA VAL A 81 -8.87 -5.24 1.08
C VAL A 81 -9.96 -5.91 0.25
N SER A 82 -11.05 -5.20 -0.02
CA SER A 82 -12.07 -5.63 -0.96
C SER A 82 -12.49 -4.51 -1.88
N VAL A 83 -13.00 -4.89 -3.05
CA VAL A 83 -13.55 -3.99 -4.05
C VAL A 83 -15.00 -4.38 -4.26
N ASP A 84 -15.92 -3.44 -4.09
CA ASP A 84 -17.33 -3.70 -4.33
C ASP A 84 -17.69 -3.70 -5.83
N ALA A 85 -18.97 -3.90 -6.14
CA ALA A 85 -19.47 -3.90 -7.52
C ALA A 85 -19.31 -2.54 -8.21
N ASP A 86 -19.34 -1.44 -7.44
CA ASP A 86 -19.14 -0.07 -7.93
C ASP A 86 -17.65 0.28 -8.09
N GLY A 87 -16.75 -0.66 -7.79
CA GLY A 87 -15.29 -0.49 -7.92
C GLY A 87 -14.70 0.28 -6.74
N LEU A 88 -15.48 0.52 -5.70
CA LEU A 88 -15.07 1.25 -4.51
C LEU A 88 -14.36 0.30 -3.55
N ILE A 89 -13.23 0.76 -3.04
CA ILE A 89 -12.39 -0.02 -2.14
C ILE A 89 -12.90 0.13 -0.70
N ASP A 90 -12.99 -0.99 0.01
CA ASP A 90 -13.13 -1.07 1.46
C ASP A 90 -11.89 -1.80 2.01
N ALA A 91 -11.27 -1.27 3.06
CA ALA A 91 -10.06 -1.87 3.63
C ALA A 91 -9.90 -1.54 5.12
N ASP A 92 -9.33 -2.50 5.86
CA ASP A 92 -8.91 -2.32 7.25
C ASP A 92 -7.43 -2.72 7.36
N LEU A 93 -6.55 -1.74 7.23
CA LEU A 93 -5.12 -1.96 7.06
C LEU A 93 -4.35 -1.49 8.29
N THR A 94 -3.31 -2.21 8.65
CA THR A 94 -2.30 -1.76 9.59
C THR A 94 -1.07 -1.31 8.82
N ILE A 95 -0.64 -0.07 9.06
CA ILE A 95 0.61 0.47 8.54
C ILE A 95 1.62 0.54 9.67
N ARG A 96 2.79 -0.04 9.47
CA ARG A 96 3.96 0.15 10.33
C ARG A 96 5.02 0.91 9.57
N LEU A 97 5.60 1.92 10.19
CA LEU A 97 6.76 2.62 9.65
C LEU A 97 8.01 2.17 10.39
N SER A 98 9.17 2.21 9.74
CA SER A 98 10.46 2.32 10.41
C SER A 98 11.16 3.56 9.88
N ASP A 99 11.72 4.36 10.78
CA ASP A 99 12.27 5.70 10.49
C ASP A 99 11.26 6.63 9.77
N PRO A 100 10.21 7.13 10.47
CA PRO A 100 9.24 8.05 9.89
C PRO A 100 9.86 9.31 9.29
N LYS A 101 11.04 9.74 9.77
CA LYS A 101 11.71 10.93 9.25
C LYS A 101 12.30 10.67 7.87
N ALA A 102 12.92 9.51 7.66
CA ALA A 102 13.40 9.10 6.34
C ALA A 102 12.24 8.95 5.34
N VAL A 103 11.13 8.31 5.76
CA VAL A 103 9.91 8.21 4.93
C VAL A 103 9.40 9.60 4.52
N ALA A 104 9.32 10.54 5.48
CA ALA A 104 8.90 11.92 5.21
C ALA A 104 9.84 12.66 4.25
N ALA A 105 11.15 12.41 4.35
CA ALA A 105 12.14 13.03 3.48
C ALA A 105 12.00 12.55 2.03
N ILE A 106 11.73 11.26 1.81
CA ILE A 106 11.46 10.70 0.49
C ILE A 106 10.17 11.30 -0.09
N LEU A 107 9.07 11.23 0.65
CA LEU A 107 7.78 11.77 0.20
C LEU A 107 7.83 13.28 -0.04
N GLY A 108 8.53 14.04 0.81
CA GLY A 108 8.68 15.48 0.66
C GLY A 108 9.57 15.92 -0.52
N LYS A 109 10.42 15.02 -1.04
CA LYS A 109 11.14 15.20 -2.31
C LYS A 109 10.25 14.86 -3.50
N ALA A 110 9.48 13.77 -3.40
CA ALA A 110 8.60 13.31 -4.47
C ALA A 110 7.37 14.20 -4.66
N ILE A 111 6.81 14.75 -3.59
CA ILE A 111 5.58 15.56 -3.58
C ILE A 111 5.88 16.93 -2.92
N PRO A 112 6.72 17.78 -3.55
CA PRO A 112 7.17 19.04 -2.96
C PRO A 112 6.01 19.97 -2.58
N GLU A 113 4.90 19.93 -3.31
CA GLU A 113 3.68 20.70 -3.05
C GLU A 113 3.04 20.39 -1.69
N GLN A 114 3.26 19.19 -1.13
CA GLN A 114 2.76 18.78 0.18
C GLN A 114 3.86 18.73 1.25
N LYS A 115 5.10 19.13 0.93
CA LYS A 115 6.28 18.98 1.80
C LYS A 115 6.07 19.47 3.23
N SER A 116 5.44 20.62 3.41
CA SER A 116 5.18 21.16 4.77
C SER A 116 4.20 20.28 5.55
N GLN A 117 3.15 19.77 4.90
CA GLN A 117 2.14 18.91 5.53
C GLN A 117 2.74 17.55 5.87
N ILE A 118 3.51 16.97 4.95
CA ILE A 118 4.24 15.71 5.15
C ILE A 118 5.20 15.84 6.34
N LYS A 119 6.02 16.89 6.36
CA LYS A 119 6.99 17.12 7.46
C LYS A 119 6.29 17.21 8.81
N THR A 120 5.21 17.99 8.90
CA THR A 120 4.47 18.16 10.16
C THR A 120 3.79 16.86 10.60
N GLY A 121 3.11 16.15 9.68
CA GLY A 121 2.44 14.90 9.99
C GLY A 121 3.40 13.83 10.50
N PHE A 122 4.50 13.60 9.77
CA PHE A 122 5.49 12.58 10.15
C PHE A 122 6.34 12.99 11.34
N ALA A 123 6.53 14.29 11.62
CA ALA A 123 7.12 14.73 12.89
C ALA A 123 6.26 14.30 14.08
N GLY A 124 4.92 14.40 13.97
CA GLY A 124 4.00 13.86 14.97
C GLY A 124 4.10 12.34 15.11
N LEU A 125 4.23 11.61 14.00
CA LEU A 125 4.40 10.16 14.02
C LEU A 125 5.70 9.73 14.68
N ALA A 126 6.79 10.46 14.47
CA ALA A 126 8.08 10.18 15.11
C ALA A 126 8.04 10.34 16.64
N LEU A 127 7.08 11.09 17.19
CA LEU A 127 6.86 11.18 18.65
C LEU A 127 6.27 9.88 19.23
N LEU A 128 5.64 9.04 18.41
CA LEU A 128 5.11 7.73 18.81
C LEU A 128 6.18 6.64 18.86
N GLY A 129 7.43 6.97 18.51
CA GLY A 129 8.57 6.07 18.49
C GLY A 129 9.16 5.88 17.10
N ASN A 130 10.18 5.01 17.00
CA ASN A 130 10.86 4.76 15.74
C ASN A 130 10.10 3.78 14.82
N GLU A 131 9.18 2.99 15.39
CA GLU A 131 8.36 2.04 14.67
C GLU A 131 6.85 2.19 14.93
N PRO A 132 6.27 3.36 14.62
CA PRO A 132 4.86 3.60 14.89
C PRO A 132 3.98 2.71 14.01
N SER A 133 2.89 2.22 14.61
CA SER A 133 1.85 1.43 13.94
C SER A 133 0.55 2.21 13.96
N MET A 134 -0.15 2.25 12.82
CA MET A 134 -1.34 3.07 12.63
C MET A 134 -2.41 2.32 11.83
N PRO A 135 -3.70 2.46 12.21
CA PRO A 135 -4.79 1.95 11.40
C PRO A 135 -5.05 2.86 10.20
N LEU A 136 -4.96 2.31 8.98
CA LEU A 136 -5.46 2.90 7.74
C LEU A 136 -6.80 2.24 7.40
N LYS A 137 -7.87 3.03 7.46
CA LYS A 137 -9.20 2.58 7.08
C LYS A 137 -9.61 3.18 5.75
N ILE A 138 -10.18 2.36 4.87
CA ILE A 138 -10.80 2.79 3.63
C ILE A 138 -12.26 2.36 3.66
N VAL A 139 -13.18 3.32 3.52
CA VAL A 139 -14.63 3.05 3.43
C VAL A 139 -15.18 3.67 2.17
N LYS A 140 -15.62 2.85 1.21
CA LYS A 140 -16.14 3.30 -0.09
C LYS A 140 -15.19 4.29 -0.78
N GLY A 141 -13.91 3.91 -0.85
CA GLY A 141 -12.83 4.70 -1.42
C GLY A 141 -12.35 5.88 -0.56
N LYS A 142 -12.99 6.23 0.56
CA LYS A 142 -12.51 7.29 1.47
C LYS A 142 -11.42 6.74 2.38
N ALA A 143 -10.20 7.22 2.24
CA ALA A 143 -9.05 6.78 3.04
C ALA A 143 -8.83 7.69 4.26
N SER A 144 -8.55 7.09 5.41
CA SER A 144 -8.25 7.78 6.66
C SER A 144 -7.22 7.02 7.50
N LEU A 145 -6.26 7.74 8.06
CA LEU A 145 -5.27 7.23 9.00
C LEU A 145 -5.66 7.64 10.42
N GLY A 146 -6.28 6.73 11.17
CA GLY A 146 -6.97 7.10 12.41
C GLY A 146 -8.02 8.19 12.15
N PHE A 147 -7.81 9.39 12.69
CA PHE A 147 -8.69 10.55 12.52
C PHE A 147 -8.27 11.47 11.35
N ILE A 148 -7.17 11.19 10.65
CA ILE A 148 -6.62 12.04 9.59
C ILE A 148 -7.18 11.60 8.23
N PRO A 149 -8.00 12.42 7.55
CA PRO A 149 -8.46 12.11 6.20
C PRO A 149 -7.29 12.20 5.20
N LEU A 150 -7.08 11.16 4.40
CA LEU A 150 -6.03 11.11 3.37
C LEU A 150 -6.56 11.44 1.98
N GLY A 151 -7.88 11.36 1.79
CA GLY A 151 -8.54 11.69 0.53
C GLY A 151 -9.44 10.57 0.04
N ARG A 152 -9.61 10.50 -1.28
CA ARG A 152 -10.46 9.51 -1.95
C ARG A 152 -9.70 8.79 -3.04
N ILE A 153 -9.83 7.47 -3.04
CA ILE A 153 -9.41 6.58 -4.12
C ILE A 153 -10.57 6.50 -5.11
N LYS A 154 -10.26 6.69 -6.39
CA LYS A 154 -11.24 6.55 -7.47
C LYS A 154 -11.64 5.07 -7.63
N PRO A 155 -12.82 4.78 -8.17
CA PRO A 155 -13.20 3.42 -8.51
C PRO A 155 -12.13 2.74 -9.36
N VAL A 156 -11.83 1.48 -9.04
CA VAL A 156 -10.95 0.63 -9.84
C VAL A 156 -11.80 -0.30 -10.70
N ASP A 157 -11.32 -0.55 -11.92
CA ASP A 157 -11.91 -1.57 -12.77
C ASP A 157 -11.40 -2.94 -12.38
#